data_AF-A0ABD1CHM4-F1
#
_entry.id   AF-A0ABD1CHM4-F1
#
_cell.length_a   1.000
_cell.length_b   1.000
_cell.length_c   1.000
_cell.angle_alpha   90.00
_cell.angle_beta   90.00
_cell.angle_gamma   90.00
#
_symmetry.space_group_name_H-M   'P 1'
#
loop_
_entity.id
_entity.type
_entity.pdbx_description
1 polymer ?
#
loop_
_entity_poly.entity_id
_entity_poly.type
_entity_poly.pdbx_seq_one_letter_code
_entity_poly.pdbx_strand_id
1 'polypeptide(L)'
;MSGIQNEAFDHEGNGLQLTHRKSGTIVNTENGNSADTASLPSNSKRTIYDKLGDLVDKYKAQIRIAWLVTLNALVIIFFGFATNHYLEKEETCSTGCGMQWCSGYGMLVLLLGFVYLGLVYFHIVKPLLRKPFKSNVVKPLSRTLGNFFSNLWAKLGACGVILVAFAIFCFIETKDEPERLMSLVGMATLFILAFICSKHPTRINYRPVVLGVTFQFLLGLFCIRWEVGRSIFECIGDKVATFLNYSADGASFVYGNFIVRQEGVFAFAVLSVIYFFSFFISILYYLGAMQWVVLKLGWILQALLGTTVCESVIAAANIFLGMSESPLLIRPYIKDLTHSEVHSIMTSGFATVSGTVLAAYISFGAEPAHLITASVMAAPAALCFAKLIYPETEQSKTRSDNIQMEES
;
A
#
# COMPACT_ATOMS: atom_id res chain seq x y z
N MET A 1 -0.62 -22.96 20.32
CA MET A 1 0.10 -24.13 20.87
C MET A 1 0.64 -24.92 19.70
N SER A 2 1.88 -25.42 19.86
CA SER A 2 2.87 -25.89 18.87
C SER A 2 3.35 -24.80 17.89
N GLY A 3 4.59 -24.32 17.88
CA GLY A 3 5.84 -24.89 18.42
C GLY A 3 6.57 -25.64 17.32
N ILE A 4 7.11 -24.91 16.35
CA ILE A 4 8.19 -25.40 15.48
C ILE A 4 9.29 -24.34 15.55
N GLN A 5 10.30 -24.65 16.37
CA GLN A 5 11.59 -23.96 16.37
C GLN A 5 12.35 -24.44 15.12
N ASN A 6 12.77 -23.50 14.26
CA ASN A 6 13.74 -23.78 13.21
C ASN A 6 15.14 -23.62 13.79
N GLU A 7 15.76 -24.74 14.15
CA GLU A 7 17.17 -24.84 14.55
C GLU A 7 18.09 -24.72 13.32
N ALA A 8 18.35 -23.50 12.85
CA ALA A 8 19.31 -23.30 11.75
C ALA A 8 20.28 -22.11 11.93
N PHE A 9 20.23 -21.39 13.05
CA PHE A 9 21.14 -20.26 13.27
C PHE A 9 21.53 -20.11 14.75
N ASP A 10 22.38 -21.02 15.21
CA ASP A 10 23.32 -20.71 16.29
C ASP A 10 24.69 -20.50 15.65
N HIS A 11 25.20 -19.28 15.73
CA HIS A 11 26.64 -19.03 15.60
C HIS A 11 27.03 -17.96 16.63
N GLU A 12 27.60 -18.43 17.75
CA GLU A 12 28.55 -17.64 18.52
C GLU A 12 29.84 -17.46 17.71
N GLY A 13 30.28 -16.19 17.68
CA GLY A 13 31.63 -15.68 17.51
C GLY A 13 32.71 -16.54 16.87
N ASN A 14 33.14 -16.14 15.67
CA ASN A 14 34.45 -15.49 15.53
C ASN A 14 34.59 -14.86 14.15
N GLY A 15 35.19 -13.67 14.13
CA GLY A 15 35.24 -12.82 12.96
C GLY A 15 36.03 -13.39 11.80
N LEU A 16 35.61 -13.00 10.59
CA LEU A 16 36.52 -12.66 9.50
C LEU A 16 35.72 -11.96 8.40
N GLN A 17 36.19 -10.77 8.03
CA GLN A 17 35.70 -9.97 6.93
C GLN A 17 35.77 -10.78 5.63
N LEU A 18 34.70 -10.76 4.82
CA LEU A 18 34.76 -11.17 3.42
C LEU A 18 34.26 -10.05 2.52
N THR A 19 35.24 -9.33 2.01
CA THR A 19 35.17 -8.39 0.89
C THR A 19 34.82 -9.12 -0.41
N HIS A 20 34.04 -8.44 -1.25
CA HIS A 20 33.81 -8.78 -2.65
C HIS A 20 35.12 -9.10 -3.40
N ARG A 21 35.13 -10.19 -4.19
CA ARG A 21 36.02 -10.28 -5.36
C ARG A 21 35.41 -11.08 -6.51
N LYS A 22 35.25 -10.39 -7.64
CA LYS A 22 35.00 -10.90 -9.00
C LYS A 22 36.19 -11.73 -9.50
N SER A 23 35.86 -12.78 -10.26
CA SER A 23 36.49 -13.27 -11.49
C SER A 23 38.02 -13.47 -11.52
N GLY A 24 38.45 -14.70 -11.85
CA GLY A 24 39.80 -14.95 -12.35
C GLY A 24 40.31 -16.36 -12.12
N THR A 25 40.37 -17.13 -13.21
CA THR A 25 41.42 -18.08 -13.61
C THR A 25 42.21 -18.76 -12.48
N ILE A 26 41.95 -20.05 -12.27
CA ILE A 26 42.83 -20.90 -11.44
C ILE A 26 43.80 -21.65 -12.36
N VAL A 27 45.08 -21.32 -12.19
CA VAL A 27 46.25 -22.10 -12.61
C VAL A 27 46.40 -23.27 -11.62
N ASN A 28 46.49 -24.49 -12.13
CA ASN A 28 46.70 -25.70 -11.33
C ASN A 28 48.18 -25.85 -10.93
N THR A 29 48.43 -26.11 -9.64
CA THR A 29 49.68 -26.70 -9.16
C THR A 29 49.32 -28.05 -8.53
N GLU A 30 50.00 -29.10 -8.98
CA GLU A 30 49.81 -30.50 -8.62
C GLU A 30 50.17 -30.83 -7.17
N ASN A 31 49.45 -31.79 -6.57
CA ASN A 31 50.01 -32.89 -5.77
C ASN A 31 48.92 -33.88 -5.33
N GLY A 32 49.15 -35.19 -5.53
CA GLY A 32 48.49 -36.25 -4.77
C GLY A 32 47.86 -37.38 -5.57
N ASN A 33 48.60 -38.50 -5.68
CA ASN A 33 48.22 -39.79 -6.25
C ASN A 33 46.88 -40.36 -5.72
N SER A 34 46.06 -40.97 -6.60
CA SER A 34 45.82 -42.43 -6.63
C SER A 34 44.63 -42.84 -7.52
N ALA A 35 44.79 -44.02 -8.12
CA ALA A 35 43.78 -44.92 -8.70
C ALA A 35 43.28 -44.65 -10.13
N ASP A 36 43.74 -45.52 -11.03
CA ASP A 36 43.21 -45.78 -12.35
C ASP A 36 41.69 -45.93 -12.35
N THR A 37 41.00 -45.11 -13.14
CA THR A 37 39.75 -45.53 -13.77
C THR A 37 39.71 -44.96 -15.17
N ALA A 38 39.55 -45.88 -16.13
CA ALA A 38 39.63 -45.64 -17.56
C ALA A 38 38.85 -44.40 -18.02
N SER A 39 39.52 -43.57 -18.82
CA SER A 39 38.91 -42.53 -19.63
C SER A 39 37.90 -43.12 -20.60
N LEU A 40 36.62 -43.04 -20.25
CA LEU A 40 35.52 -43.06 -21.21
C LEU A 40 35.33 -41.62 -21.72
N PRO A 41 35.23 -41.38 -23.05
CA PRO A 41 34.91 -40.05 -23.53
C PRO A 41 33.51 -39.71 -23.01
N SER A 42 33.38 -38.66 -22.20
CA SER A 42 32.08 -38.11 -21.81
C SER A 42 31.46 -37.44 -23.04
N ASN A 43 30.97 -38.29 -23.93
CA ASN A 43 30.23 -37.90 -25.11
C ASN A 43 29.00 -37.14 -24.62
N SER A 44 29.01 -35.85 -24.90
CA SER A 44 28.03 -34.85 -24.48
C SER A 44 26.61 -35.29 -24.84
N LYS A 45 25.94 -36.00 -23.93
CA LYS A 45 24.48 -36.08 -23.96
C LYS A 45 23.95 -34.79 -23.33
N ARG A 46 24.07 -33.67 -24.06
CA ARG A 46 23.24 -32.50 -23.77
C ARG A 46 21.81 -32.97 -23.78
N THR A 47 21.16 -32.89 -22.63
CA THR A 47 19.77 -33.26 -22.47
C THR A 47 18.93 -32.35 -23.36
N ILE A 48 17.79 -32.82 -23.88
CA ILE A 48 16.90 -31.98 -24.69
C ILE A 48 16.55 -30.68 -23.95
N TYR A 49 16.43 -30.75 -22.62
CA TYR A 49 16.25 -29.60 -21.73
C TYR A 49 17.38 -28.57 -21.79
N ASP A 50 18.65 -28.98 -21.92
CA ASP A 50 19.79 -28.06 -21.99
C ASP A 50 19.82 -27.33 -23.35
N LYS A 51 19.48 -28.04 -24.43
CA LYS A 51 19.31 -27.43 -25.76
C LYS A 51 18.09 -26.50 -25.82
N LEU A 52 17.01 -26.85 -25.13
CA LEU A 52 15.85 -25.98 -24.99
C LEU A 52 16.18 -24.73 -24.16
N GLY A 53 16.92 -24.88 -23.07
CA GLY A 53 17.41 -23.77 -22.23
C GLY A 53 18.28 -22.80 -23.03
N ASP A 54 19.26 -23.31 -23.78
CA ASP A 54 20.12 -22.50 -24.65
C ASP A 54 19.32 -21.75 -25.73
N LEU A 55 18.27 -22.37 -26.30
CA LEU A 55 17.38 -21.73 -27.28
C LEU A 55 16.46 -20.69 -26.64
N VAL A 56 15.91 -20.99 -25.46
CA VAL A 56 15.05 -20.07 -24.70
C VAL A 56 15.85 -18.85 -24.26
N ASP A 57 17.09 -19.01 -23.80
CA ASP A 57 17.95 -17.88 -23.43
C ASP A 57 18.39 -17.07 -24.66
N LYS A 58 18.67 -17.73 -25.80
CA LYS A 58 19.00 -17.06 -27.06
C LYS A 58 17.84 -16.21 -27.59
N TYR A 59 16.60 -16.67 -27.44
CA TYR A 59 15.40 -15.98 -27.92
C TYR A 59 14.56 -15.32 -26.82
N LYS A 60 15.07 -15.21 -25.59
CA LYS A 60 14.32 -14.77 -24.40
C LYS A 60 13.59 -13.44 -24.60
N ALA A 61 14.26 -12.48 -25.23
CA ALA A 61 13.68 -11.18 -25.55
C ALA A 61 12.54 -11.28 -26.58
N GLN A 62 12.72 -12.08 -27.63
CA GLN A 62 11.70 -12.30 -28.66
C GLN A 62 10.51 -13.09 -28.12
N ILE A 63 10.76 -14.12 -27.30
CA ILE A 63 9.72 -14.90 -26.62
C ILE A 63 8.91 -14.01 -25.68
N ARG A 64 9.56 -13.13 -24.91
CA ARG A 64 8.88 -12.18 -24.02
C ARG A 64 8.01 -11.20 -24.81
N ILE A 65 8.50 -10.66 -25.92
CA ILE A 65 7.74 -9.74 -26.77
C ILE A 65 6.57 -10.49 -27.43
N ALA A 66 6.80 -11.67 -28.00
CA ALA A 66 5.77 -12.49 -28.61
C ALA A 66 4.66 -12.84 -27.60
N TRP A 67 5.04 -13.24 -26.38
CA TRP A 67 4.09 -13.51 -25.30
C TRP A 67 3.24 -12.28 -24.95
N LEU A 68 3.88 -11.11 -24.79
CA LEU A 68 3.17 -9.86 -24.49
C LEU A 68 2.22 -9.45 -25.63
N VAL A 69 2.63 -9.61 -26.90
CA VAL A 69 1.79 -9.32 -28.06
C VAL A 69 0.59 -10.26 -28.11
N THR A 70 0.80 -11.56 -27.91
CA THR A 70 -0.29 -12.55 -27.85
C THR A 70 -1.25 -12.24 -26.70
N LEU A 71 -0.74 -11.90 -25.51
CA LEU A 71 -1.56 -11.55 -24.37
C LEU A 71 -2.40 -10.28 -24.64
N ASN A 72 -1.81 -9.24 -25.23
CA ASN A 72 -2.56 -8.04 -25.61
C ASN A 72 -3.61 -8.34 -26.68
N ALA A 73 -3.29 -9.17 -27.67
CA ALA A 73 -4.25 -9.59 -28.70
C ALA A 73 -5.44 -10.33 -28.07
N LEU A 74 -5.20 -11.25 -27.14
CA LEU A 74 -6.25 -11.94 -26.40
C LEU A 74 -7.12 -10.97 -25.59
N VAL A 75 -6.51 -10.00 -24.91
CA VAL A 75 -7.23 -8.96 -24.16
C VAL A 75 -8.12 -8.12 -25.08
N ILE A 76 -7.63 -7.74 -26.26
CA ILE A 76 -8.40 -6.96 -27.24
C ILE A 76 -9.57 -7.78 -27.80
N ILE A 77 -9.35 -9.06 -28.13
CA ILE A 77 -10.41 -9.96 -28.61
C ILE A 77 -11.49 -10.13 -27.53
N PHE A 78 -11.08 -10.39 -26.29
CA PHE A 78 -12.00 -10.51 -25.16
C PHE A 78 -12.79 -9.21 -24.96
N PHE A 79 -12.12 -8.05 -25.02
CA PHE A 79 -12.77 -6.75 -24.89
C PHE A 79 -13.77 -6.49 -26.02
N GLY A 80 -13.44 -6.87 -27.26
CA GLY A 80 -14.36 -6.80 -28.40
C GLY A 80 -15.61 -7.66 -28.19
N PHE A 81 -15.44 -8.90 -27.72
CA PHE A 81 -16.57 -9.78 -27.41
C PHE A 81 -17.43 -9.23 -26.26
N ALA A 82 -16.80 -8.73 -25.19
CA ALA A 82 -17.50 -8.12 -24.06
C ALA A 82 -18.27 -6.85 -24.48
N THR A 83 -17.71 -6.05 -25.39
CA THR A 83 -18.37 -4.86 -25.95
C THR A 83 -19.60 -5.26 -26.77
N ASN A 84 -19.46 -6.27 -27.63
CA ASN A 84 -20.58 -6.75 -28.44
C ASN A 84 -21.72 -7.31 -27.57
N HIS A 85 -21.38 -8.11 -26.56
CA HIS A 85 -22.36 -8.63 -25.60
C HIS A 85 -23.05 -7.51 -24.79
N TYR A 86 -22.32 -6.44 -24.46
CA TYR A 86 -22.90 -5.27 -23.80
C TYR A 86 -23.90 -4.55 -24.69
N LEU A 87 -23.57 -4.29 -25.96
CA LEU A 87 -24.45 -3.61 -26.92
C LEU A 87 -25.73 -4.41 -27.18
N GLU A 88 -25.63 -5.73 -27.37
CA GLU A 88 -26.79 -6.62 -27.56
C GLU A 88 -27.72 -6.63 -26.34
N LYS A 89 -27.14 -6.57 -25.13
CA LYS A 89 -27.89 -6.51 -23.88
C LYS A 89 -28.51 -5.13 -23.63
N GLU A 90 -27.89 -4.05 -24.11
CA GLU A 90 -28.41 -2.68 -24.00
C GLU A 90 -29.65 -2.49 -24.87
N GLU A 91 -29.67 -3.05 -26.08
CA GLU A 91 -30.84 -3.00 -27.00
C GLU A 91 -32.07 -3.74 -26.46
N THR A 92 -31.89 -4.74 -25.59
CA THR A 92 -32.96 -5.60 -25.06
C THR A 92 -33.44 -5.23 -23.66
N CYS A 93 -32.87 -4.20 -23.04
CA CYS A 93 -33.15 -3.85 -21.65
C CYS A 93 -34.28 -2.81 -21.53
N SER A 94 -35.22 -3.04 -20.60
CA SER A 94 -36.38 -2.15 -20.37
C SER A 94 -36.29 -1.32 -19.07
N THR A 95 -35.46 -1.72 -18.10
CA THR A 95 -35.24 -1.00 -16.83
C THR A 95 -33.80 -1.17 -16.33
N GLY A 96 -33.14 -0.07 -15.95
CA GLY A 96 -31.75 -0.10 -15.47
C GLY A 96 -30.69 -0.05 -16.58
N CYS A 97 -31.04 0.52 -17.73
CA CYS A 97 -30.16 0.69 -18.88
C CYS A 97 -29.10 1.78 -18.62
N GLY A 98 -27.85 1.51 -19.01
CA GLY A 98 -26.74 2.44 -18.90
C GLY A 98 -25.45 1.79 -18.41
N MET A 99 -24.32 2.42 -18.74
CA MET A 99 -23.00 1.94 -18.32
C MET A 99 -22.79 2.22 -16.84
N GLN A 100 -22.99 1.22 -15.98
CA GLN A 100 -22.56 1.31 -14.58
C GLN A 100 -21.03 1.22 -14.51
N TRP A 101 -20.40 2.27 -13.99
CA TRP A 101 -18.93 2.36 -13.95
C TRP A 101 -18.28 1.48 -12.87
N CYS A 102 -19.02 1.15 -11.80
CA CYS A 102 -18.55 0.27 -10.72
C CYS A 102 -18.87 -1.23 -10.95
N SER A 103 -19.68 -1.61 -11.93
CA SER A 103 -20.09 -3.00 -12.14
C SER A 103 -20.03 -3.39 -13.62
N GLY A 104 -20.02 -4.70 -13.89
CA GLY A 104 -20.12 -5.23 -15.25
C GLY A 104 -19.11 -4.63 -16.25
N TYR A 105 -19.62 -4.18 -17.40
CA TYR A 105 -18.82 -3.68 -18.51
C TYR A 105 -18.09 -2.36 -18.21
N GLY A 106 -18.71 -1.43 -17.47
CA GLY A 106 -18.06 -0.15 -17.16
C GLY A 106 -16.82 -0.32 -16.29
N MET A 107 -16.84 -1.26 -15.33
CA MET A 107 -15.66 -1.61 -14.53
C MET A 107 -14.55 -2.22 -15.40
N LEU A 108 -14.90 -3.07 -16.38
CA LEU A 108 -13.94 -3.65 -17.32
C LEU A 108 -13.24 -2.55 -18.14
N VAL A 109 -14.02 -1.61 -18.69
CA VAL A 109 -13.48 -0.45 -19.45
C VAL A 109 -12.55 0.38 -18.58
N LEU A 110 -12.94 0.64 -17.34
CA LEU A 110 -12.17 1.43 -16.39
C LEU A 110 -10.84 0.74 -16.02
N LEU A 111 -10.87 -0.56 -15.70
CA LEU A 111 -9.66 -1.33 -15.40
C LEU A 111 -8.72 -1.41 -16.61
N LEU A 112 -9.26 -1.68 -17.80
CA LEU A 112 -8.50 -1.68 -19.04
C LEU A 112 -7.86 -0.31 -19.28
N GLY A 113 -8.63 0.76 -19.12
CA GLY A 113 -8.17 2.14 -19.20
C GLY A 113 -7.00 2.40 -18.27
N PHE A 114 -7.09 2.04 -16.99
CA PHE A 114 -5.99 2.23 -16.03
C PHE A 114 -4.75 1.40 -16.38
N VAL A 115 -4.92 0.15 -16.80
CA VAL A 115 -3.79 -0.72 -17.16
C VAL A 115 -3.07 -0.14 -18.39
N TYR A 116 -3.79 0.19 -19.46
CA TYR A 116 -3.17 0.73 -20.67
C TYR A 116 -2.63 2.15 -20.48
N LEU A 117 -3.32 3.01 -19.73
CA LEU A 117 -2.80 4.33 -19.35
C LEU A 117 -1.53 4.19 -18.50
N GLY A 118 -1.49 3.21 -17.58
CA GLY A 118 -0.32 2.89 -16.77
C GLY A 118 0.85 2.37 -17.62
N LEU A 119 0.58 1.50 -18.60
CA LEU A 119 1.57 1.00 -19.56
C LEU A 119 2.12 2.14 -20.42
N VAL A 120 1.26 2.97 -21.00
CA VAL A 120 1.65 4.17 -21.76
C VAL A 120 2.45 5.12 -20.89
N TYR A 121 2.02 5.33 -19.64
CA TYR A 121 2.74 6.17 -18.70
C TYR A 121 4.15 5.62 -18.44
N PHE A 122 4.30 4.33 -18.17
CA PHE A 122 5.58 3.75 -17.80
C PHE A 122 6.53 3.57 -19.00
N HIS A 123 6.02 3.18 -20.17
CA HIS A 123 6.81 2.91 -21.37
C HIS A 123 7.06 4.11 -22.27
N ILE A 124 6.15 5.10 -22.28
CA ILE A 124 6.26 6.26 -23.18
C ILE A 124 6.49 7.54 -22.36
N VAL A 125 5.53 7.89 -21.49
CA VAL A 125 5.55 9.18 -20.77
C VAL A 125 6.75 9.28 -19.85
N LYS A 126 7.03 8.25 -19.06
CA LYS A 126 8.14 8.25 -18.09
C LYS A 126 9.51 8.35 -18.77
N PRO A 127 9.89 7.55 -19.78
CA PRO A 127 11.19 7.73 -20.43
C PRO A 127 11.29 9.03 -21.23
N LEU A 128 10.21 9.46 -21.90
CA LEU A 128 10.20 10.66 -22.74
C LEU A 128 10.20 11.95 -21.93
N LEU A 129 9.33 12.05 -20.91
CA LEU A 129 9.07 13.29 -20.18
C LEU A 129 9.85 13.40 -18.88
N ARG A 130 10.40 12.33 -18.29
CA ARG A 130 11.07 12.42 -16.97
C ARG A 130 12.25 13.39 -16.95
N LYS A 131 13.09 13.41 -18.00
CA LYS A 131 14.23 14.33 -18.08
C LYS A 131 13.80 15.77 -18.36
N PRO A 132 13.02 16.09 -19.41
CA PRO A 132 12.60 17.46 -19.68
C PRO A 132 11.65 17.99 -18.61
N PHE A 133 10.71 17.21 -18.08
CA PHE A 133 9.75 17.67 -17.08
C PHE A 133 10.42 17.97 -15.73
N LYS A 134 11.33 17.10 -15.27
CA LYS A 134 12.07 17.34 -14.03
C LYS A 134 12.96 18.58 -14.15
N SER A 135 13.58 18.79 -15.32
CA SER A 135 14.50 19.91 -15.55
C SER A 135 13.78 21.24 -15.82
N ASN A 136 12.74 21.23 -16.66
CA ASN A 136 12.12 22.45 -17.20
C ASN A 136 10.86 22.88 -16.43
N VAL A 137 10.20 21.98 -15.70
CA VAL A 137 8.97 22.31 -14.96
C VAL A 137 9.20 22.17 -13.47
N VAL A 138 9.62 20.99 -13.00
CA VAL A 138 9.70 20.72 -11.55
C VAL A 138 10.77 21.57 -10.88
N LYS A 139 12.00 21.63 -11.40
CA LYS A 139 13.09 22.44 -10.80
C LYS A 139 12.78 23.95 -10.76
N PRO A 140 12.34 24.61 -11.85
CA PRO A 140 12.02 26.04 -11.79
C PRO A 140 10.77 26.30 -10.96
N LEU A 141 9.74 25.45 -11.05
CA LEU A 141 8.54 25.60 -10.22
C LEU A 141 8.85 25.40 -8.74
N SER A 142 9.62 24.38 -8.37
CA SER A 142 10.00 24.13 -6.97
C SER A 142 10.93 25.20 -6.43
N ARG A 143 11.79 25.80 -7.27
CA ARG A 143 12.66 26.91 -6.87
C ARG A 143 11.87 28.21 -6.74
N THR A 144 10.90 28.44 -7.62
CA THR A 144 10.01 29.61 -7.57
C THR A 144 9.07 29.51 -6.38
N LEU A 145 8.39 28.37 -6.19
CA LEU A 145 7.61 28.09 -4.98
C LEU A 145 8.50 28.13 -3.74
N GLY A 146 9.70 27.56 -3.78
CA GLY A 146 10.63 27.57 -2.66
C GLY A 146 11.03 28.98 -2.24
N ASN A 147 11.32 29.87 -3.20
CA ASN A 147 11.64 31.27 -2.96
C ASN A 147 10.41 32.11 -2.57
N PHE A 148 9.23 31.74 -3.06
CA PHE A 148 7.98 32.38 -2.69
C PHE A 148 7.64 32.01 -1.24
N PHE A 149 7.56 30.72 -0.93
CA PHE A 149 7.30 30.17 0.39
C PHE A 149 8.49 30.27 1.36
N SER A 150 9.68 30.73 0.96
CA SER A 150 10.75 31.04 1.92
C SER A 150 10.44 32.31 2.70
N ASN A 151 9.67 33.22 2.12
CA ASN A 151 9.29 34.46 2.77
C ASN A 151 8.27 34.18 3.87
N LEU A 152 8.54 34.68 5.07
CA LEU A 152 7.65 34.52 6.22
C LEU A 152 6.24 35.03 5.90
N TRP A 153 6.13 36.16 5.21
CA TRP A 153 4.88 36.74 4.75
C TRP A 153 4.10 35.87 3.77
N ALA A 154 4.78 35.11 2.92
CA ALA A 154 4.11 34.17 2.01
C ALA A 154 3.61 32.93 2.76
N LYS A 155 4.34 32.43 3.76
CA LYS A 155 3.87 31.34 4.64
C LYS A 155 2.65 31.79 5.44
N LEU A 156 2.71 32.97 6.05
CA LEU A 156 1.58 33.58 6.78
C LEU A 156 0.39 33.84 5.84
N GLY A 157 0.64 34.37 4.64
CA GLY A 157 -0.40 34.60 3.65
C GLY A 157 -1.09 33.31 3.22
N ALA A 158 -0.34 32.25 2.91
CA ALA A 158 -0.90 30.95 2.54
C ALA A 158 -1.68 30.30 3.70
N CYS A 159 -1.15 30.39 4.92
CA CYS A 159 -1.86 29.94 6.13
C CYS A 159 -3.15 30.73 6.34
N GLY A 160 -3.12 32.05 6.18
CA GLY A 160 -4.30 32.92 6.24
C GLY A 160 -5.36 32.55 5.22
N VAL A 161 -4.98 32.30 3.96
CA VAL A 161 -5.90 31.84 2.91
C VAL A 161 -6.56 30.51 3.28
N ILE A 162 -5.79 29.54 3.79
CA ILE A 162 -6.33 28.24 4.23
C ILE A 162 -7.30 28.42 5.40
N LEU A 163 -6.95 29.25 6.39
CA LEU A 163 -7.81 29.51 7.55
C LEU A 163 -9.10 30.24 7.14
N VAL A 164 -9.02 31.21 6.23
CA VAL A 164 -10.21 31.89 5.70
C VAL A 164 -11.08 30.93 4.91
N ALA A 165 -10.51 30.10 4.05
CA ALA A 165 -11.25 29.08 3.31
C ALA A 165 -11.93 28.08 4.26
N PHE A 166 -11.25 27.65 5.31
CA PHE A 166 -11.81 26.77 6.34
C PHE A 166 -12.92 27.46 7.13
N ALA A 167 -12.75 28.73 7.51
CA ALA A 167 -13.77 29.50 8.21
C ALA A 167 -15.03 29.71 7.35
N ILE A 168 -14.86 30.00 6.05
CA ILE A 168 -15.97 30.09 5.08
C ILE A 168 -16.67 28.72 4.96
N PHE A 169 -15.91 27.63 4.85
CA PHE A 169 -16.47 26.28 4.81
C PHE A 169 -17.30 25.98 6.06
N CYS A 170 -16.77 26.23 7.26
CA CYS A 170 -17.51 26.06 8.51
C CYS A 170 -18.75 26.95 8.55
N PHE A 171 -18.67 28.20 8.10
CA PHE A 171 -19.83 29.09 8.07
C PHE A 171 -20.95 28.56 7.16
N ILE A 172 -20.60 28.10 5.96
CA ILE A 172 -21.57 27.54 5.00
C ILE A 172 -22.21 26.26 5.57
N GLU A 173 -21.42 25.35 6.13
CA GLU A 173 -21.91 24.07 6.62
C GLU A 173 -22.68 24.17 7.94
N THR A 174 -22.39 25.16 8.79
CA THR A 174 -23.04 25.33 10.10
C THR A 174 -24.26 26.26 10.04
N LYS A 175 -24.48 26.99 8.94
CA LYS A 175 -25.55 28.00 8.84
C LYS A 175 -26.93 27.43 9.15
N ASP A 176 -27.22 26.24 8.63
CA ASP A 176 -28.54 25.61 8.75
C ASP A 176 -28.60 24.58 9.90
N GLU A 177 -27.45 24.04 10.32
CA GLU A 177 -27.32 23.02 11.36
C GLU A 177 -26.21 23.37 12.37
N PRO A 178 -26.51 24.14 13.44
CA PRO A 178 -25.50 24.60 14.40
C PRO A 178 -24.86 23.46 15.20
N GLU A 179 -25.52 22.30 15.29
CA GLU A 179 -25.01 21.11 15.97
C GLU A 179 -23.67 20.62 15.40
N ARG A 180 -23.41 20.87 14.11
CA ARG A 180 -22.12 20.52 13.47
C ARG A 180 -20.92 21.24 14.08
N LEU A 181 -21.14 22.41 14.72
CA LEU A 181 -20.09 23.12 15.44
C LEU A 181 -19.58 22.31 16.64
N MET A 182 -20.41 21.44 17.22
CA MET A 182 -20.01 20.55 18.31
C MET A 182 -18.90 19.59 17.89
N SER A 183 -18.90 19.12 16.64
CA SER A 183 -17.82 18.26 16.11
C SER A 183 -16.49 19.01 16.01
N LEU A 184 -16.53 20.29 15.62
CA LEU A 184 -15.34 21.15 15.57
C LEU A 184 -14.76 21.39 16.98
N VAL A 185 -15.64 21.67 17.95
CA VAL A 185 -15.26 21.82 19.36
C VAL A 185 -14.69 20.49 19.89
N GLY A 186 -15.34 19.36 19.61
CA GLY A 186 -14.84 18.04 20.00
C GLY A 186 -13.46 17.74 19.45
N MET A 187 -13.20 18.04 18.18
CA MET A 187 -11.85 17.92 17.60
C MET A 187 -10.84 18.81 18.33
N ALA A 188 -11.17 20.08 18.58
CA ALA A 188 -10.30 20.99 19.33
C ALA A 188 -10.00 20.47 20.74
N THR A 189 -11.00 19.91 21.44
CA THR A 189 -10.84 19.30 22.75
C THR A 189 -9.88 18.11 22.71
N LEU A 190 -9.95 17.23 21.69
CA LEU A 190 -9.01 16.12 21.53
C LEU A 190 -7.57 16.61 21.31
N PHE A 191 -7.38 17.67 20.53
CA PHE A 191 -6.06 18.29 20.35
C PHE A 191 -5.52 18.91 21.63
N ILE A 192 -6.36 19.60 22.41
CA ILE A 192 -5.98 20.17 23.70
C ILE A 192 -5.58 19.06 24.67
N LEU A 193 -6.37 17.97 24.76
CA LEU A 193 -6.05 16.84 25.62
C LEU A 193 -4.73 16.19 25.22
N ALA A 194 -4.52 15.96 23.92
CA ALA A 194 -3.27 15.41 23.41
C ALA A 194 -2.07 16.32 23.67
N PHE A 195 -2.24 17.64 23.58
CA PHE A 195 -1.20 18.61 23.92
C PHE A 195 -0.87 18.61 25.43
N ILE A 196 -1.88 18.54 26.30
CA ILE A 196 -1.70 18.45 27.76
C ILE A 196 -0.98 17.16 28.15
N CYS A 197 -1.32 16.04 27.50
CA CYS A 197 -0.66 14.76 27.70
C CYS A 197 0.70 14.64 26.99
N SER A 198 1.17 15.68 26.29
CA SER A 198 2.41 15.64 25.54
C SER A 198 3.62 15.52 26.45
N LYS A 199 4.54 14.60 26.16
CA LYS A 199 5.77 14.38 26.94
C LYS A 199 6.74 15.56 26.84
N HIS A 200 6.79 16.21 25.68
CA HIS A 200 7.73 17.30 25.37
C HIS A 200 7.03 18.42 24.56
N PRO A 201 6.13 19.20 25.17
CA PRO A 201 5.27 20.16 24.45
C PRO A 201 6.06 21.28 23.74
N THR A 202 7.28 21.59 24.19
CA THR A 202 8.15 22.61 23.57
C THR A 202 8.90 22.10 22.33
N ARG A 203 8.91 20.78 22.08
CA ARG A 203 9.64 20.14 20.98
C ARG A 203 8.73 19.61 19.87
N ILE A 204 7.45 19.98 19.89
CA ILE A 204 6.48 19.53 18.90
C ILE A 204 6.85 20.09 17.52
N ASN A 205 7.07 19.19 16.57
CA ASN A 205 7.14 19.57 15.16
C ASN A 205 5.71 19.73 14.63
N TYR A 206 5.30 20.98 14.38
CA TYR A 206 3.94 21.28 13.93
C TYR A 206 3.65 20.82 12.49
N ARG A 207 4.67 20.49 11.68
CA ARG A 207 4.47 20.03 10.30
C ARG A 207 3.61 18.75 10.23
N PRO A 208 3.97 17.61 10.86
CA PRO A 208 3.13 16.41 10.85
C PRO A 208 1.77 16.62 11.53
N VAL A 209 1.70 17.47 12.55
CA VAL A 209 0.44 17.76 13.27
C VAL A 209 -0.56 18.50 12.36
N VAL A 210 -0.15 19.65 11.82
CA VAL A 210 -1.03 20.50 10.98
C VAL A 210 -1.31 19.83 9.65
N LEU A 211 -0.29 19.24 8.99
CA LEU A 211 -0.52 18.57 7.71
C LEU A 211 -1.32 17.28 7.89
N GLY A 212 -1.09 16.51 8.96
CA GLY A 212 -1.85 15.28 9.22
C GLY A 212 -3.34 15.55 9.38
N VAL A 213 -3.73 16.54 10.20
CA VAL A 213 -5.15 16.91 10.35
C VAL A 213 -5.73 17.52 9.07
N THR A 214 -4.93 18.31 8.35
CA THR A 214 -5.36 18.90 7.07
C THR A 214 -5.61 17.81 6.03
N PHE A 215 -4.71 16.83 5.90
CA PHE A 215 -4.88 15.72 4.96
C PHE A 215 -6.03 14.79 5.36
N GLN A 216 -6.18 14.50 6.66
CA GLN A 216 -7.34 13.77 7.15
C GLN A 216 -8.64 14.50 6.79
N PHE A 217 -8.71 15.82 7.01
CA PHE A 217 -9.88 16.63 6.66
C PHE A 217 -10.14 16.64 5.15
N LEU A 218 -9.10 16.83 4.32
CA LEU A 218 -9.22 16.80 2.86
C LEU A 218 -9.66 15.43 2.34
N LEU A 219 -9.16 14.33 2.92
CA LEU A 219 -9.63 12.99 2.63
C LEU A 219 -11.09 12.82 3.04
N GLY A 220 -11.49 13.31 4.22
CA GLY A 220 -12.89 13.30 4.63
C GLY A 220 -13.81 14.06 3.67
N LEU A 221 -13.38 15.24 3.19
CA LEU A 221 -14.13 16.01 2.21
C LEU A 221 -14.23 15.24 0.88
N PHE A 222 -13.14 14.64 0.43
CA PHE A 222 -13.11 13.83 -0.78
C PHE A 222 -14.01 12.58 -0.67
N CYS A 223 -13.84 11.77 0.37
CA CYS A 223 -14.51 10.48 0.51
C CYS A 223 -15.97 10.59 0.97
N ILE A 224 -16.32 11.60 1.78
CA ILE A 224 -17.63 11.70 2.42
C ILE A 224 -18.47 12.83 1.81
N ARG A 225 -17.90 14.00 1.52
CA ARG A 225 -18.67 15.18 1.10
C ARG A 225 -18.85 15.27 -0.42
N TRP A 226 -17.81 14.96 -1.20
CA TRP A 226 -17.84 15.03 -2.66
C TRP A 226 -18.52 13.79 -3.24
N GLU A 227 -19.61 13.98 -3.98
CA GLU A 227 -20.39 12.90 -4.63
C GLU A 227 -19.54 11.90 -5.43
N VAL A 228 -18.60 12.39 -6.25
CA VAL A 228 -17.72 11.52 -7.04
C VAL A 228 -16.80 10.70 -6.13
N GLY A 229 -16.20 11.34 -5.13
CA GLY A 229 -15.31 10.64 -4.20
C GLY A 229 -16.04 9.63 -3.32
N ARG A 230 -17.25 9.97 -2.85
CA ARG A 230 -18.14 9.04 -2.14
C ARG A 230 -18.46 7.82 -2.98
N SER A 231 -18.87 8.03 -4.22
CA SER A 231 -19.21 6.93 -5.12
C SER A 231 -17.99 6.05 -5.48
N ILE A 232 -16.77 6.61 -5.48
CA ILE A 232 -15.52 5.83 -5.59
C ILE A 232 -15.33 4.93 -4.36
N PHE A 233 -15.49 5.46 -3.16
CA PHE A 233 -15.29 4.69 -1.93
C PHE A 233 -16.40 3.68 -1.67
N GLU A 234 -17.65 3.99 -2.03
CA GLU A 234 -18.76 3.02 -2.10
C GLU A 234 -18.40 1.87 -3.04
N CYS A 235 -17.93 2.18 -4.24
CA CYS A 235 -17.52 1.17 -5.19
C CYS A 235 -16.41 0.26 -4.65
N ILE A 236 -15.36 0.84 -4.08
CA ILE A 236 -14.26 0.07 -3.47
C ILE A 236 -14.78 -0.79 -2.30
N GLY A 237 -15.63 -0.22 -1.45
CA GLY A 237 -16.31 -0.89 -0.35
C GLY A 237 -17.06 -2.13 -0.79
N ASP A 238 -17.90 -1.99 -1.82
CA ASP A 238 -18.70 -3.08 -2.36
C ASP A 238 -17.84 -4.18 -2.97
N LYS A 239 -16.73 -3.84 -3.62
CA LYS A 239 -15.78 -4.84 -4.15
C LYS A 239 -15.07 -5.59 -3.05
N VAL A 240 -14.64 -4.90 -1.99
CA VAL A 240 -14.05 -5.56 -0.84
C VAL A 240 -15.08 -6.47 -0.17
N ALA A 241 -16.31 -6.01 0.04
CA ALA A 241 -17.38 -6.84 0.59
C ALA A 241 -17.69 -8.07 -0.29
N THR A 242 -17.75 -7.90 -1.61
CA THR A 242 -17.94 -9.00 -2.57
C THR A 242 -16.80 -10.01 -2.50
N PHE A 243 -15.55 -9.52 -2.47
CA PHE A 243 -14.36 -10.35 -2.36
C PHE A 243 -14.34 -11.17 -1.07
N LEU A 244 -14.68 -10.53 0.05
CA LEU A 244 -14.78 -11.20 1.34
C LEU A 244 -15.91 -12.23 1.35
N ASN A 245 -17.01 -11.99 0.63
CA ASN A 245 -18.11 -12.95 0.53
C ASN A 245 -17.74 -14.24 -0.22
N TYR A 246 -16.68 -14.24 -1.06
CA TYR A 246 -16.18 -15.48 -1.66
C TYR A 246 -15.68 -16.49 -0.63
N SER A 247 -15.25 -16.05 0.56
CA SER A 247 -14.88 -16.98 1.62
C SER A 247 -16.09 -17.75 2.17
N ALA A 248 -17.31 -17.25 1.99
CA ALA A 248 -18.53 -17.93 2.43
C ALA A 248 -18.75 -19.22 1.63
N ASP A 249 -18.38 -19.27 0.35
CA ASP A 249 -18.42 -20.51 -0.44
C ASP A 249 -17.45 -21.57 0.12
N GLY A 250 -16.23 -21.15 0.45
CA GLY A 250 -15.22 -22.02 1.08
C GLY A 250 -15.64 -22.50 2.47
N ALA A 251 -16.19 -21.61 3.29
CA ALA A 251 -16.70 -21.95 4.61
C ALA A 251 -17.90 -22.93 4.51
N SER A 252 -18.83 -22.68 3.60
CA SER A 252 -19.97 -23.57 3.33
C SER A 252 -19.55 -24.95 2.86
N PHE A 253 -18.46 -25.05 2.09
CA PHE A 253 -17.89 -26.33 1.68
C PHE A 253 -17.33 -27.12 2.87
N VAL A 254 -16.63 -26.45 3.80
CA VAL A 254 -15.98 -27.10 4.96
C VAL A 254 -16.97 -27.43 6.08
N TYR A 255 -17.83 -26.48 6.45
CA TYR A 255 -18.70 -26.57 7.64
C TYR A 255 -20.16 -26.87 7.31
N GLY A 256 -20.53 -26.87 6.02
CA GLY A 256 -21.89 -27.05 5.55
C GLY A 256 -22.70 -25.74 5.49
N ASN A 257 -23.62 -25.67 4.53
CA ASN A 257 -24.43 -24.48 4.26
C ASN A 257 -25.35 -24.08 5.43
N PHE A 258 -25.81 -25.05 6.23
CA PHE A 258 -26.70 -24.78 7.37
C PHE A 258 -26.03 -23.84 8.39
N ILE A 259 -24.82 -24.19 8.83
CA ILE A 259 -24.09 -23.45 9.87
C ILE A 259 -23.65 -22.07 9.37
N VAL A 260 -23.19 -22.00 8.12
CA VAL A 260 -22.55 -20.79 7.58
C VAL A 260 -23.56 -19.79 7.00
N ARG A 261 -24.55 -20.25 6.24
CA ARG A 261 -25.48 -19.36 5.52
C ARG A 261 -26.85 -19.21 6.16
N GLN A 262 -27.36 -20.25 6.81
CA GLN A 262 -28.69 -20.20 7.43
C GLN A 262 -28.60 -19.66 8.86
N GLU A 263 -27.80 -20.31 9.70
CA GLU A 263 -27.62 -19.90 11.09
C GLU A 263 -26.62 -18.73 11.23
N GLY A 264 -25.70 -18.56 10.27
CA GLY A 264 -24.73 -17.47 10.31
C GLY A 264 -23.83 -17.51 11.54
N VAL A 265 -23.48 -18.71 12.03
CA VAL A 265 -22.73 -18.85 13.29
C VAL A 265 -21.38 -18.15 13.16
N PHE A 266 -21.18 -17.11 13.98
CA PHE A 266 -20.03 -16.22 13.91
C PHE A 266 -18.69 -16.96 13.84
N ALA A 267 -18.52 -17.99 14.68
CA ALA A 267 -17.29 -18.77 14.77
C ALA A 267 -16.89 -19.44 13.43
N PHE A 268 -17.86 -19.83 12.60
CA PHE A 268 -17.59 -20.54 11.34
C PHE A 268 -17.63 -19.61 10.15
N ALA A 269 -18.53 -18.63 10.13
CA ALA A 269 -18.62 -17.66 9.04
C ALA A 269 -17.44 -16.66 9.08
N VAL A 270 -17.22 -16.00 10.21
CA VAL A 270 -16.31 -14.85 10.29
C VAL A 270 -14.85 -15.27 10.41
N LEU A 271 -14.52 -16.30 11.21
CA LEU A 271 -13.12 -16.77 11.31
C LEU A 271 -12.62 -17.32 9.97
N SER A 272 -13.49 -17.91 9.15
CA SER A 272 -13.14 -18.35 7.80
C SER A 272 -12.77 -17.18 6.89
N VAL A 273 -13.46 -16.04 7.03
CA VAL A 273 -13.12 -14.84 6.27
C VAL A 273 -11.77 -14.29 6.70
N ILE A 274 -11.49 -14.27 8.01
CA ILE A 274 -10.18 -13.87 8.55
C ILE A 274 -9.08 -14.75 7.94
N TYR A 275 -9.27 -16.08 7.95
CA TYR A 275 -8.30 -17.02 7.37
C TYR A 275 -8.08 -16.80 5.87
N PHE A 276 -9.17 -16.64 5.10
CA PHE A 276 -9.11 -16.38 3.67
C PHE A 276 -8.37 -15.08 3.34
N PHE A 277 -8.67 -14.00 4.07
CA PHE A 277 -8.01 -12.71 3.86
C PHE A 277 -6.52 -12.77 4.24
N SER A 278 -6.17 -13.39 5.37
CA SER A 278 -4.77 -13.59 5.76
C SER A 278 -3.97 -14.39 4.73
N PHE A 279 -4.57 -15.44 4.16
CA PHE A 279 -3.97 -16.21 3.07
C PHE A 279 -3.76 -15.36 1.81
N PHE A 280 -4.75 -14.57 1.41
CA PHE A 280 -4.65 -13.68 0.26
C PHE A 280 -3.57 -12.62 0.43
N ILE A 281 -3.51 -11.97 1.60
CA ILE A 281 -2.45 -11.02 1.94
C ILE A 281 -1.07 -11.68 1.88
N SER A 282 -0.94 -12.91 2.39
CA SER A 282 0.32 -13.69 2.29
C SER A 282 0.75 -13.92 0.84
N ILE A 283 -0.20 -14.24 -0.06
CA ILE A 283 0.08 -14.33 -1.51
C ILE A 283 0.56 -12.99 -2.05
N LEU A 284 -0.12 -11.88 -1.73
CA LEU A 284 0.27 -10.57 -2.22
C LEU A 284 1.65 -10.13 -1.70
N TYR A 285 2.04 -10.58 -0.51
CA TYR A 285 3.41 -10.43 0.01
C TYR A 285 4.42 -11.24 -0.78
N TYR A 286 4.12 -12.52 -1.03
CA TYR A 286 5.00 -13.37 -1.83
C TYR A 286 5.20 -12.80 -3.25
N LEU A 287 4.16 -12.21 -3.83
CA LEU A 287 4.21 -11.57 -5.15
C LEU A 287 4.86 -10.17 -5.16
N GLY A 288 5.18 -9.59 -4.01
CA GLY A 288 5.75 -8.24 -3.91
C GLY A 288 4.74 -7.09 -4.08
N ALA A 289 3.44 -7.40 -4.25
CA ALA A 289 2.41 -6.40 -4.52
C ALA A 289 2.11 -5.55 -3.27
N MET A 290 2.03 -6.18 -2.09
CA MET A 290 1.82 -5.44 -0.83
C MET A 290 2.98 -4.50 -0.53
N GLN A 291 4.22 -4.97 -0.68
CA GLN A 291 5.42 -4.17 -0.49
C GLN A 291 5.37 -2.95 -1.40
N TRP A 292 5.03 -3.12 -2.68
CA TRP A 292 4.91 -2.02 -3.61
C TRP A 292 3.87 -0.98 -3.16
N VAL A 293 2.66 -1.41 -2.79
CA VAL A 293 1.58 -0.50 -2.34
C VAL A 293 2.00 0.25 -1.07
N VAL A 294 2.47 -0.48 -0.06
CA VAL A 294 2.83 0.07 1.25
C VAL A 294 4.02 1.02 1.15
N LEU A 295 5.05 0.70 0.36
CA LEU A 295 6.18 1.59 0.12
C LEU A 295 5.76 2.87 -0.59
N LYS A 296 4.83 2.80 -1.55
CA LYS A 296 4.33 3.98 -2.27
C LYS A 296 3.52 4.88 -1.35
N LEU A 297 2.58 4.32 -0.60
CA LEU A 297 1.79 5.06 0.37
C LEU A 297 2.67 5.63 1.48
N GLY A 298 3.61 4.83 2.01
CA GLY A 298 4.57 5.28 3.01
C GLY A 298 5.43 6.43 2.51
N TRP A 299 5.89 6.39 1.26
CA TRP A 299 6.61 7.50 0.63
C TRP A 299 5.73 8.76 0.49
N ILE A 300 4.44 8.62 0.14
CA ILE A 300 3.49 9.73 0.11
C ILE A 300 3.35 10.34 1.51
N LEU A 301 3.04 9.52 2.53
CA LEU A 301 2.91 9.98 3.92
C LEU A 301 4.20 10.66 4.40
N GLN A 302 5.36 10.08 4.10
CA GLN A 302 6.66 10.64 4.44
C GLN A 302 6.87 12.02 3.80
N ALA A 303 6.59 12.14 2.50
CA ALA A 303 6.75 13.39 1.77
C ALA A 303 5.79 14.48 2.29
N LEU A 304 4.57 14.10 2.67
CA LEU A 304 3.56 14.99 3.21
C LEU A 304 3.94 15.44 4.63
N LEU A 305 3.99 14.51 5.59
CA LEU A 305 4.14 14.81 7.02
C LEU A 305 5.59 15.15 7.42
N GLY A 306 6.58 14.71 6.64
CA GLY A 306 8.00 14.88 6.98
C GLY A 306 8.49 13.95 8.09
N THR A 307 7.76 12.86 8.33
CA THR A 307 8.08 11.76 9.22
C THR A 307 9.21 10.88 8.69
N THR A 308 9.69 9.92 9.48
CA THR A 308 10.74 8.99 9.06
C THR A 308 10.19 7.87 8.18
N VAL A 309 11.06 7.14 7.49
CA VAL A 309 10.62 6.12 6.53
C VAL A 309 9.87 5.01 7.26
N CYS A 310 10.43 4.50 8.36
CA CYS A 310 9.86 3.39 9.11
C CYS A 310 8.45 3.71 9.62
N GLU A 311 8.26 4.84 10.29
CA GLU A 311 6.94 5.19 10.83
C GLU A 311 5.90 5.48 9.73
N SER A 312 6.32 6.06 8.61
CA SER A 312 5.41 6.36 7.49
C SER A 312 5.00 5.08 6.75
N VAL A 313 5.95 4.16 6.53
CA VAL A 313 5.71 2.85 5.93
C VAL A 313 4.79 2.03 6.81
N ILE A 314 5.01 2.01 8.13
CA ILE A 314 4.13 1.30 9.05
C ILE A 314 2.75 1.93 9.13
N ALA A 315 2.65 3.26 9.14
CA ALA A 315 1.36 3.92 9.11
C ALA A 315 0.55 3.59 7.83
N ALA A 316 1.23 3.51 6.69
CA ALA A 316 0.63 3.05 5.45
C ALA A 316 0.28 1.55 5.46
N ALA A 317 1.13 0.72 6.07
CA ALA A 317 0.91 -0.72 6.18
C ALA A 317 -0.33 -1.05 7.02
N ASN A 318 -0.51 -0.32 8.12
CA ASN A 318 -1.61 -0.45 9.06
C ASN A 318 -2.99 -0.13 8.44
N ILE A 319 -3.05 0.48 7.25
CA ILE A 319 -4.31 0.62 6.47
C ILE A 319 -4.85 -0.77 6.07
N PHE A 320 -3.95 -1.74 5.85
CA PHE A 320 -4.29 -3.07 5.35
C PHE A 320 -4.01 -4.19 6.35
N LEU A 321 -2.97 -4.04 7.17
CA LEU A 321 -2.44 -5.07 8.06
C LEU A 321 -2.78 -4.78 9.51
N GLY A 322 -2.74 -5.82 10.33
CA GLY A 322 -2.85 -5.68 11.77
C GLY A 322 -1.60 -5.12 12.44
N MET A 323 -1.80 -4.58 13.65
CA MET A 323 -0.74 -4.05 14.52
C MET A 323 0.38 -5.04 14.85
N SER A 324 0.12 -6.35 14.76
CA SER A 324 1.10 -7.42 14.99
C SER A 324 1.89 -7.79 13.75
N GLU A 325 1.36 -7.49 12.56
CA GLU A 325 1.92 -7.90 11.28
C GLU A 325 2.73 -6.77 10.64
N SER A 326 2.24 -5.54 10.75
CA SER A 326 2.91 -4.39 10.13
C SER A 326 4.36 -4.20 10.60
N PRO A 327 4.75 -4.37 11.88
CA PRO A 327 6.13 -4.14 12.30
C PRO A 327 7.13 -5.11 11.66
N LEU A 328 6.67 -6.27 11.16
CA LEU A 328 7.53 -7.23 10.47
C LEU A 328 8.17 -6.64 9.20
N LEU A 329 7.53 -5.64 8.58
CA LEU A 329 8.05 -4.95 7.40
C LEU A 329 9.33 -4.14 7.66
N ILE A 330 9.55 -3.75 8.91
CA ILE A 330 10.72 -2.98 9.32
C ILE A 330 11.55 -3.73 10.36
N ARG A 331 11.38 -5.05 10.47
CA ARG A 331 12.05 -5.91 11.45
C ARG A 331 13.55 -5.60 11.64
N PRO A 332 14.39 -5.42 10.61
CA PRO A 332 15.80 -5.10 10.81
C PRO A 332 16.04 -3.75 11.48
N TYR A 333 15.13 -2.79 11.30
CA TYR A 333 15.26 -1.41 11.79
C TYR A 333 14.65 -1.20 13.17
N ILE A 334 13.85 -2.14 13.71
CA ILE A 334 13.16 -1.96 15.00
C ILE A 334 14.12 -1.58 16.14
N LYS A 335 15.34 -2.16 16.13
CA LYS A 335 16.36 -1.91 17.16
C LYS A 335 16.98 -0.51 17.07
N ASP A 336 16.87 0.14 15.91
CA ASP A 336 17.44 1.46 15.64
C ASP A 336 16.42 2.61 15.73
N LEU A 337 15.16 2.30 16.06
CA LEU A 337 14.09 3.28 16.20
C LEU A 337 14.25 4.10 17.48
N THR A 338 13.92 5.38 17.39
CA THR A 338 13.77 6.24 18.57
C THR A 338 12.48 5.91 19.32
N HIS A 339 12.37 6.38 20.56
CA HIS A 339 11.13 6.22 21.34
C HIS A 339 9.91 6.87 20.68
N SER A 340 10.09 7.99 19.97
CA SER A 340 8.98 8.65 19.24
C SER A 340 8.55 7.85 18.01
N GLU A 341 9.48 7.21 17.31
CA GLU A 341 9.17 6.33 16.18
C GLU A 341 8.43 5.08 16.64
N VAL A 342 8.89 4.44 17.72
CA VAL A 342 8.18 3.29 18.32
C VAL A 342 6.78 3.69 18.77
N HIS A 343 6.63 4.85 19.43
CA HIS A 343 5.32 5.36 19.81
C HIS A 343 4.42 5.59 18.59
N SER A 344 4.96 6.13 17.50
CA SER A 344 4.20 6.38 16.27
C SER A 344 3.75 5.08 15.59
N ILE A 345 4.59 4.05 15.59
CA ILE A 345 4.26 2.70 15.10
C ILE A 345 3.13 2.08 15.92
N MET A 346 3.23 2.13 17.26
CA MET A 346 2.22 1.58 18.16
C MET A 346 0.89 2.34 18.03
N THR A 347 0.93 3.67 18.10
CA THR A 347 -0.25 4.53 17.96
C THR A 347 -0.93 4.32 16.61
N SER A 348 -0.16 4.17 15.53
CA SER A 348 -0.73 3.82 14.23
C SER A 348 -1.43 2.47 14.25
N GLY A 349 -0.85 1.44 14.86
CA GLY A 349 -1.49 0.12 14.94
C GLY A 349 -2.81 0.15 15.71
N PHE A 350 -2.88 0.93 16.81
CA PHE A 350 -4.09 1.08 17.61
C PHE A 350 -5.17 1.96 16.97
N ALA A 351 -4.77 2.93 16.15
CA ALA A 351 -5.69 3.84 15.48
C ALA A 351 -6.39 3.22 14.26
N THR A 352 -5.83 2.15 13.71
CA THR A 352 -6.28 1.50 12.47
C THR A 352 -6.90 0.12 12.72
N VAL A 353 -7.58 -0.39 11.70
CA VAL A 353 -8.18 -1.71 11.69
C VAL A 353 -7.53 -2.56 10.59
N SER A 354 -7.19 -3.81 10.90
CA SER A 354 -6.70 -4.77 9.90
C SER A 354 -7.79 -5.10 8.87
N GLY A 355 -7.40 -5.27 7.60
CA GLY A 355 -8.30 -5.78 6.57
C GLY A 355 -8.88 -7.16 6.90
N THR A 356 -8.19 -7.96 7.72
CA THR A 356 -8.69 -9.27 8.18
C THR A 356 -9.96 -9.17 9.00
N VAL A 357 -10.05 -8.18 9.89
CA VAL A 357 -11.21 -7.98 10.79
C VAL A 357 -12.26 -7.05 10.18
N LEU A 358 -11.92 -6.35 9.09
CA LEU A 358 -12.86 -5.54 8.31
C LEU A 358 -14.11 -6.35 7.92
N ALA A 359 -13.88 -7.60 7.50
CA ALA A 359 -14.95 -8.53 7.15
C ALA A 359 -15.91 -8.83 8.30
N ALA A 360 -15.38 -8.97 9.52
CA ALA A 360 -16.18 -9.20 10.71
C ALA A 360 -17.12 -8.02 10.95
N TYR A 361 -16.61 -6.79 10.85
CA TYR A 361 -17.43 -5.60 11.01
C TYR A 361 -18.50 -5.46 9.92
N ILE A 362 -18.16 -5.76 8.66
CA ILE A 362 -19.14 -5.79 7.57
C ILE A 362 -20.24 -6.84 7.85
N SER A 363 -19.88 -8.01 8.39
CA SER A 363 -20.86 -9.04 8.76
C SER A 363 -21.79 -8.61 9.91
N PHE A 364 -21.36 -7.67 10.74
CA PHE A 364 -22.19 -7.05 11.78
C PHE A 364 -23.07 -5.90 11.27
N GLY A 365 -23.01 -5.61 9.97
CA GLY A 365 -23.81 -4.54 9.35
C GLY A 365 -23.11 -3.19 9.27
N ALA A 366 -21.80 -3.12 9.55
CA ALA A 366 -21.05 -1.89 9.31
C ALA A 366 -20.83 -1.67 7.80
N GLU A 367 -20.99 -0.42 7.37
CA GLU A 367 -20.89 -0.05 5.96
C GLU A 367 -19.43 -0.17 5.46
N PRO A 368 -19.15 -0.99 4.41
CA PRO A 368 -17.80 -1.19 3.90
C PRO A 368 -17.10 0.11 3.49
N ALA A 369 -17.84 1.03 2.86
CA ALA A 369 -17.33 2.32 2.39
C ALA A 369 -16.79 3.18 3.55
N HIS A 370 -17.53 3.23 4.66
CA HIS A 370 -17.12 3.96 5.86
C HIS A 370 -15.92 3.34 6.54
N LEU A 371 -15.85 2.01 6.63
CA LEU A 371 -14.71 1.34 7.24
C LEU A 371 -13.41 1.54 6.44
N ILE A 372 -13.48 1.44 5.10
CA ILE A 372 -12.31 1.69 4.23
C ILE A 372 -11.88 3.15 4.33
N THR A 373 -12.85 4.08 4.31
CA THR A 373 -12.57 5.51 4.48
C THR A 373 -11.89 5.78 5.83
N ALA A 374 -12.39 5.19 6.91
CA ALA A 374 -11.81 5.30 8.25
C ALA A 374 -10.37 4.78 8.31
N SER A 375 -10.09 3.60 7.74
CA SER A 375 -8.73 3.04 7.68
C SER A 375 -7.74 3.94 6.95
N VAL A 376 -8.13 4.52 5.80
CA VAL A 376 -7.26 5.42 5.03
C VAL A 376 -7.03 6.75 5.77
N MET A 377 -8.07 7.31 6.40
CA MET A 377 -7.97 8.54 7.17
C MET A 377 -7.18 8.39 8.48
N ALA A 378 -7.18 7.19 9.06
CA ALA A 378 -6.49 6.90 10.31
C ALA A 378 -4.97 6.97 10.19
N ALA A 379 -4.37 6.67 9.04
CA ALA A 379 -2.92 6.70 8.86
C ALA A 379 -2.28 8.10 9.09
N PRO A 380 -2.71 9.19 8.42
CA PRO A 380 -2.21 10.53 8.72
C PRO A 380 -2.65 11.05 10.09
N ALA A 381 -3.85 10.67 10.57
CA ALA A 381 -4.36 11.06 11.88
C ALA A 381 -3.49 10.47 13.02
N ALA A 382 -3.12 9.20 12.90
CA ALA A 382 -2.29 8.52 13.88
C ALA A 382 -0.91 9.14 13.99
N LEU A 383 -0.26 9.45 12.86
CA LEU A 383 1.02 10.14 12.87
C LEU A 383 0.91 11.56 13.46
N CYS A 384 -0.19 12.27 13.19
CA CYS A 384 -0.47 13.57 13.79
C CYS A 384 -0.53 13.49 15.32
N PHE A 385 -1.38 12.61 15.86
CA PHE A 385 -1.55 12.47 17.31
C PHE A 385 -0.30 11.87 17.98
N ALA A 386 0.37 10.91 17.35
CA ALA A 386 1.60 10.34 17.87
C ALA A 386 2.70 11.40 18.02
N LYS A 387 2.91 12.24 16.99
CA LYS A 387 3.92 13.31 17.04
C LYS A 387 3.50 14.50 17.91
N LEU A 388 2.21 14.64 18.21
CA LEU A 388 1.72 15.62 19.18
C LEU A 388 1.98 15.17 20.62
N ILE A 389 1.67 13.91 20.94
CA ILE A 389 1.80 13.34 22.29
C ILE A 389 3.27 13.02 22.61
N TYR A 390 3.98 12.39 21.68
CA TYR A 390 5.39 12.01 21.85
C TYR A 390 6.22 12.53 20.66
N PRO A 391 6.59 13.82 20.65
CA PRO A 391 7.34 14.41 19.56
C PRO A 391 8.78 13.88 19.51
N GLU A 392 9.38 13.97 18.33
CA GLU A 392 10.75 13.53 18.07
C GLU A 392 11.76 14.44 18.76
N THR A 393 12.57 13.88 19.66
CA THR A 393 13.65 14.60 20.37
C THR A 393 15.04 14.12 19.97
N GLU A 394 15.14 12.93 19.37
CA GLU A 394 16.39 12.27 19.01
C GLU A 394 16.62 12.32 17.49
N GLN A 395 17.88 12.16 17.08
CA GLN A 395 18.20 12.06 15.66
C GLN A 395 17.93 10.64 15.16
N SER A 396 16.84 10.48 14.41
CA SER A 396 16.51 9.19 13.79
C SER A 396 17.59 8.70 12.83
N LYS A 397 17.93 7.41 12.96
CA LYS A 397 18.81 6.68 12.04
C LYS A 397 18.06 6.20 10.79
N THR A 398 16.73 6.23 10.79
CA THR A 398 15.83 5.66 9.76
C THR A 398 15.26 6.74 8.81
N ARG A 399 16.01 7.83 8.60
CA ARG A 399 15.68 8.81 7.56
C ARG A 399 15.97 8.23 6.16
N SER A 400 15.32 8.80 5.14
CA SER A 400 15.42 8.38 3.73
C SER A 400 16.84 8.20 3.20
N ASP A 401 17.78 8.92 3.79
CA ASP A 401 19.18 8.96 3.34
C ASP A 401 19.98 7.74 3.84
N ASN A 402 19.46 6.99 4.82
CA ASN A 402 20.16 5.93 5.55
C ASN A 402 19.55 4.52 5.40
N ILE A 403 18.39 4.37 4.75
CA ILE A 403 17.69 3.08 4.62
C ILE A 403 17.86 2.50 3.22
N GLN A 404 18.39 1.27 3.14
CA GLN A 404 18.24 0.37 1.99
C GLN A 404 17.23 -0.71 2.35
N MET A 405 15.97 -0.55 1.94
CA MET A 405 14.97 -1.60 2.11
C MET A 405 15.43 -2.85 1.34
N GLU A 406 15.41 -4.02 1.96
CA GLU A 406 15.59 -5.30 1.26
C GLU A 406 14.49 -5.41 0.18
N GLU A 407 14.90 -5.45 -1.09
CA GLU A 407 14.03 -5.95 -2.15
C GLU A 407 13.87 -7.45 -1.91
N SER A 408 12.72 -7.84 -1.36
CA SER A 408 12.33 -9.24 -1.17
C SER A 408 12.05 -9.93 -2.50
#